data_AF-A0A3C0V9B6-F1
#
_entry.id   AF-A0A3C0V9B6-F1
#
_cell.length_a   1.000
_cell.length_b   1.000
_cell.length_c   1.000
_cell.angle_alpha   90.00
_cell.angle_beta   90.00
_cell.angle_gamma   90.00
#
_symmetry.space_group_name_H-M   'P 1'
#
loop_
_entity.id
_entity.type
_entity.pdbx_description
1 polymer ?
#
loop_
_entity_poly.entity_id
_entity_poly.type
_entity_poly.pdbx_seq_one_letter_code
_entity_poly.pdbx_strand_id
1 'polypeptide(L)'
;MPGRNFRLQDYAAYLARVGDATYIDCTRRTDPARVPEVWENLRAVVDAHGPPWILQLWTKNPRGVMERGGALLERLRAGGTTIACQLTVTGLGGTALEPRAPADALGEAGEFLER
;
A
#
# COMPACT_ATOMS: atom_id res chain seq x y z
N MET A 1 14.73 -8.64 15.34
CA MET A 1 15.36 -8.84 14.02
C MET A 1 15.65 -7.46 13.45
N PRO A 2 16.86 -7.17 12.96
CA PRO A 2 17.15 -5.87 12.35
C PRO A 2 16.34 -5.79 11.05
N GLY A 3 15.20 -5.10 11.11
CA GLY A 3 14.33 -4.90 9.97
C GLY A 3 15.04 -4.03 8.95
N ARG A 4 14.98 -4.42 7.68
CA ARG A 4 15.53 -3.64 6.56
C ARG A 4 14.90 -2.24 6.60
N ASN A 5 15.70 -1.25 7.00
CA ASN A 5 15.31 0.15 6.97
C ASN A 5 15.10 0.56 5.53
N PHE A 6 13.96 1.18 5.22
CA PHE A 6 13.78 1.88 3.95
C PHE A 6 14.95 2.85 3.74
N ARG A 7 15.54 2.80 2.54
CA ARG A 7 16.56 3.74 2.09
C ARG A 7 16.21 4.17 0.68
N LEU A 8 16.02 5.46 0.48
CA LEU A 8 15.69 6.00 -0.84
C LEU A 8 16.76 5.65 -1.90
N GLN A 9 18.03 5.57 -1.50
CA GLN A 9 19.13 5.22 -2.41
C GLN A 9 19.01 3.81 -3.00
N ASP A 10 18.41 2.88 -2.24
CA ASP A 10 18.21 1.51 -2.72
C ASP A 10 17.19 1.49 -3.87
N TYR A 11 16.22 2.43 -3.87
CA TYR A 11 15.26 2.57 -4.96
C TYR A 11 15.91 3.08 -6.25
N ALA A 12 16.83 4.04 -6.17
CA ALA A 12 17.59 4.49 -7.34
C ALA A 12 18.38 3.35 -7.99
N ALA A 13 19.01 2.50 -7.18
CA ALA A 13 19.73 1.32 -7.66
C ALA A 13 18.79 0.25 -8.25
N TYR A 14 17.55 0.17 -7.77
CA TYR A 14 16.51 -0.67 -8.35
C TYR A 14 16.06 -0.12 -9.71
N LEU A 15 15.73 1.17 -9.79
CA LEU A 15 15.32 1.86 -11.01
C LEU A 15 16.34 1.68 -12.13
N ALA A 16 17.64 1.83 -11.83
CA ALA A 16 18.72 1.63 -12.80
C ALA A 16 18.75 0.22 -13.41
N ARG A 17 18.15 -0.78 -12.77
CA ARG A 17 18.10 -2.17 -13.25
C ARG A 17 16.85 -2.49 -14.04
N VAL A 18 15.71 -1.89 -13.69
CA VAL A 18 14.40 -2.25 -14.27
C VAL A 18 13.83 -1.19 -15.20
N GLY A 19 14.44 0.00 -15.26
CA GLY A 19 13.90 1.14 -16.01
C GLY A 19 12.51 1.49 -15.51
N ASP A 20 11.60 1.83 -16.43
CA ASP A 20 10.26 2.29 -16.07
C ASP A 20 9.33 1.18 -15.56
N ALA A 21 9.70 -0.11 -15.73
CA ALA A 21 8.89 -1.26 -15.31
C ALA A 21 9.01 -1.56 -13.80
N THR A 22 8.81 -0.54 -12.97
CA THR A 22 8.99 -0.59 -11.51
C THR A 22 7.81 -1.21 -10.77
N TYR A 23 8.11 -1.92 -9.68
CA TYR A 23 7.14 -2.58 -8.81
C TYR A 23 7.46 -2.26 -7.35
N ILE A 24 6.45 -1.80 -6.61
CA ILE A 24 6.53 -1.55 -5.17
C ILE A 24 5.47 -2.39 -4.46
N ASP A 25 5.85 -3.05 -3.37
CA ASP A 25 4.96 -3.89 -2.55
C ASP A 25 4.83 -3.36 -1.12
N CYS A 26 3.61 -2.93 -0.78
CA CYS A 26 3.20 -2.57 0.57
C CYS A 26 2.56 -3.80 1.25
N THR A 27 3.42 -4.67 1.80
CA THR A 27 3.06 -6.02 2.29
C THR A 27 2.36 -6.06 3.66
N ARG A 28 1.90 -7.26 4.05
CA ARG A 28 1.41 -7.65 5.40
C ARG A 28 2.30 -7.27 6.58
N ARG A 29 3.63 -7.33 6.44
CA ARG A 29 4.54 -6.96 7.54
C ARG A 29 4.52 -5.45 7.82
N THR A 30 4.04 -4.71 6.83
CA THR A 30 3.96 -3.26 6.76
C THR A 30 2.53 -2.88 6.36
N ASP A 31 1.53 -3.47 7.04
CA ASP A 31 0.11 -3.25 6.73
C ASP A 31 -0.15 -1.74 6.62
N PRO A 32 -0.45 -1.22 5.41
CA PRO A 32 -0.53 0.20 5.16
C PRO A 32 -1.69 0.86 5.92
N ALA A 33 -2.67 0.10 6.39
CA ALA A 33 -3.69 0.62 7.30
C ALA A 33 -3.14 0.96 8.70
N ARG A 34 -1.93 0.49 9.05
CA ARG A 34 -1.38 0.49 10.41
C ARG A 34 -0.03 1.16 10.57
N VAL A 35 0.76 1.24 9.51
CA VAL A 35 2.16 1.70 9.56
C VAL A 35 2.28 2.97 8.71
N PRO A 36 2.17 4.18 9.31
CA PRO A 36 2.24 5.45 8.58
C PRO A 36 3.49 5.59 7.71
N GLU A 37 4.61 5.05 8.19
CA GLU A 37 5.91 5.10 7.54
C GLU A 37 5.89 4.46 6.14
N VAL A 38 4.97 3.54 5.87
CA VAL A 38 4.80 2.94 4.53
C VAL A 38 4.39 4.00 3.51
N TRP A 39 3.47 4.88 3.90
CA TRP A 39 3.00 5.97 3.05
C TRP A 39 4.05 7.07 2.90
N GLU A 40 4.81 7.35 3.95
CA GLU A 40 5.91 8.31 3.91
C GLU A 40 7.04 7.83 2.98
N ASN A 41 7.40 6.55 3.09
CA ASN A 41 8.41 5.93 2.23
C ASN A 41 7.96 5.89 0.77
N LEU A 42 6.71 5.50 0.50
CA LEU A 42 6.15 5.53 -0.85
C LEU A 42 6.13 6.96 -1.41
N ARG A 43 5.73 7.95 -0.61
CA ARG A 43 5.76 9.36 -1.01
C ARG A 43 7.17 9.83 -1.33
N ALA A 44 8.15 9.51 -0.49
CA ALA A 44 9.55 9.86 -0.73
C ALA A 44 10.08 9.27 -2.04
N VAL A 45 9.71 8.02 -2.37
CA VAL A 45 10.03 7.40 -3.65
C VAL A 45 9.37 8.15 -4.80
N VAL A 46 8.07 8.40 -4.71
CA VAL A 46 7.30 9.04 -5.79
C VAL A 46 7.79 10.46 -6.06
N ASP A 47 8.07 11.23 -5.01
CA ASP A 47 8.51 12.61 -5.14
C ASP A 47 9.95 12.69 -5.71
N ALA A 48 10.82 11.71 -5.42
CA ALA A 48 12.21 11.71 -5.88
C ALA A 48 12.42 11.03 -7.25
N HIS A 49 11.62 10.02 -7.57
CA HIS A 49 11.85 9.12 -8.71
C HIS A 49 10.65 8.96 -9.63
N GLY A 50 9.51 9.58 -9.31
CA GLY A 50 8.28 9.43 -10.06
C GLY A 50 7.44 8.21 -9.62
N PRO A 51 6.22 8.08 -10.17
CA PRO A 51 5.29 7.01 -9.81
C PRO A 51 5.83 5.63 -10.23
N PRO A 52 5.60 4.56 -9.45
CA PRO A 52 5.94 3.22 -9.90
C PRO A 52 4.99 2.76 -11.03
N TRP A 53 5.42 1.78 -11.82
CA TRP A 53 4.53 1.17 -12.82
C TRP A 53 3.43 0.34 -12.16
N ILE A 54 3.80 -0.46 -11.15
CA ILE A 54 2.87 -1.25 -10.35
C ILE A 54 3.07 -0.96 -8.87
N LEU A 55 1.96 -0.68 -8.18
CA LEU A 55 1.89 -0.69 -6.72
C LEU A 55 1.01 -1.86 -6.27
N GLN A 56 1.59 -2.81 -5.54
CA GLN A 56 0.85 -3.86 -4.85
C GLN A 56 0.56 -3.43 -3.41
N LEU A 57 -0.71 -3.48 -3.03
CA LEU A 57 -1.17 -3.29 -1.66
C LEU A 57 -1.63 -4.62 -1.10
N TRP A 58 -1.26 -4.91 0.14
CA TRP A 58 -1.92 -5.94 0.94
C TRP A 58 -2.57 -5.29 2.15
N THR A 59 -3.83 -5.61 2.43
CA THR A 59 -4.49 -5.11 3.64
C THR A 59 -5.59 -6.06 4.13
N LYS A 60 -5.89 -5.99 5.43
CA LYS A 60 -7.15 -6.49 6.01
C LYS A 60 -8.18 -5.38 6.23
N ASN A 61 -7.73 -4.13 6.23
CA ASN A 61 -8.50 -2.94 6.60
C ASN A 61 -8.45 -1.94 5.42
N PRO A 62 -9.35 -2.09 4.43
CA PRO A 62 -9.36 -1.23 3.25
C PRO A 62 -9.70 0.23 3.59
N ARG A 63 -10.62 0.45 4.54
CA ARG A 63 -10.95 1.81 5.01
C ARG A 63 -9.73 2.54 5.55
N GLY A 64 -8.98 1.90 6.44
CA GLY A 64 -7.76 2.47 7.03
C GLY A 64 -6.65 2.73 6.00
N VAL A 65 -6.61 1.96 4.90
CA VAL A 65 -5.73 2.26 3.75
C VAL A 65 -6.16 3.55 3.07
N MET A 66 -7.45 3.71 2.79
CA MET A 66 -7.96 4.89 2.10
C MET A 66 -7.86 6.16 2.96
N GLU A 67 -8.14 6.08 4.25
CA GLU A 67 -7.99 7.20 5.19
C GLU A 67 -6.55 7.74 5.24
N ARG A 68 -5.55 6.85 5.16
CA ARG A 68 -4.14 7.23 5.30
C ARG A 68 -3.46 7.54 3.97
N GLY A 69 -3.78 6.77 2.93
CA GLY A 69 -3.08 6.77 1.66
C GLY A 69 -3.93 7.14 0.45
N GLY A 70 -5.25 7.29 0.59
CA GLY A 70 -6.18 7.46 -0.52
C GLY A 70 -5.79 8.57 -1.48
N ALA A 71 -5.42 9.75 -0.97
CA ALA A 71 -4.99 10.87 -1.82
C ALA A 71 -3.72 10.56 -2.64
N LEU A 72 -2.79 9.77 -2.09
CA LEU A 72 -1.59 9.33 -2.82
C LEU A 72 -1.95 8.26 -3.86
N LEU A 73 -2.83 7.31 -3.50
CA LEU A 73 -3.30 6.28 -4.43
C LEU A 73 -4.04 6.89 -5.63
N GLU A 74 -4.90 7.89 -5.40
CA GLU A 74 -5.59 8.61 -6.48
C GLU A 74 -4.61 9.34 -7.39
N ARG A 75 -3.60 10.02 -6.82
CA ARG A 75 -2.52 10.66 -7.61
C ARG A 75 -1.76 9.63 -8.45
N LEU A 76 -1.40 8.49 -7.88
CA LEU A 76 -0.68 7.42 -8.58
C LEU A 76 -1.51 6.84 -9.72
N ARG A 77 -2.78 6.53 -9.46
CA ARG A 77 -3.73 6.05 -10.47
C ARG A 77 -3.87 7.06 -11.61
N ALA A 78 -4.08 8.34 -11.29
CA ALA A 78 -4.16 9.40 -12.29
C ALA A 78 -2.85 9.57 -13.09
N GLY A 79 -1.71 9.24 -12.49
CA GLY A 79 -0.40 9.20 -13.14
C GLY A 79 -0.11 7.93 -13.95
N GLY A 80 -1.04 6.97 -14.01
CA GLY A 80 -0.90 5.74 -14.80
C GLY A 80 -0.30 4.55 -14.04
N THR A 81 -0.06 4.65 -12.74
CA THR A 81 0.32 3.49 -11.91
C THR A 81 -0.82 2.47 -11.89
N THR A 82 -0.51 1.22 -12.18
CA THR A 82 -1.43 0.10 -11.93
C THR A 82 -1.40 -0.24 -10.44
N ILE A 83 -2.53 -0.07 -9.76
CA ILE A 83 -2.66 -0.42 -8.33
C ILE A 83 -3.36 -1.78 -8.24
N ALA A 84 -2.63 -2.78 -7.75
CA ALA A 84 -3.17 -4.07 -7.39
C ALA A 84 -3.40 -4.12 -5.88
N CYS A 85 -4.52 -4.71 -5.45
CA CYS A 85 -4.86 -4.82 -4.04
C CYS A 85 -5.22 -6.26 -3.69
N GLN A 86 -4.47 -6.84 -2.76
CA GLN A 86 -4.79 -8.09 -2.11
C GLN A 86 -5.49 -7.80 -0.78
N LEU A 87 -6.82 -7.87 -0.81
CA LEU A 87 -7.65 -7.79 0.39
C LEU A 87 -7.74 -9.14 1.08
N THR A 88 -7.39 -9.20 2.36
CA THR A 88 -7.60 -10.38 3.19
C THR A 88 -8.85 -10.22 4.04
N VAL A 89 -9.84 -11.06 3.81
CA VAL A 89 -11.08 -11.13 4.60
C VAL A 89 -10.94 -12.25 5.63
N THR A 90 -11.37 -11.98 6.86
CA THR A 90 -11.23 -12.90 7.99
C THR A 90 -12.57 -13.07 8.69
N GLY A 91 -12.90 -14.29 9.10
CA GLY A 91 -14.08 -14.55 9.93
C GLY A 91 -13.94 -14.07 11.38
N LEU A 92 -12.79 -13.48 11.74
CA LEU A 92 -12.48 -13.00 13.09
C LEU A 92 -12.43 -11.46 13.18
N GLY A 93 -12.77 -10.75 12.11
CA GLY A 93 -12.75 -9.28 12.10
C GLY A 93 -13.62 -8.68 13.21
N GLY A 94 -13.11 -7.66 13.90
CA GLY A 94 -13.79 -7.00 15.01
C GLY A 94 -13.84 -7.79 16.32
N THR A 95 -13.37 -9.04 16.33
CA THR A 95 -13.29 -9.85 17.56
C THR A 95 -12.02 -9.52 18.36
N ALA A 96 -11.93 -10.00 19.60
CA ALA A 96 -10.72 -9.87 20.40
C ALA A 96 -9.47 -10.52 19.77
N LEU A 97 -9.65 -11.49 18.85
CA LEU A 97 -8.55 -12.16 18.16
C LEU A 97 -7.98 -11.32 17.00
N GLU A 98 -8.83 -10.58 16.28
CA GLU A 98 -8.41 -9.67 15.22
C GLU A 98 -9.12 -8.30 15.32
N PRO A 99 -8.88 -7.53 16.40
CA PRO A 99 -9.67 -6.32 16.70
C PRO A 99 -9.42 -5.16 15.73
N ARG A 100 -8.41 -5.29 14.85
CA ARG A 100 -8.01 -4.26 13.88
C ARG A 100 -8.40 -4.59 12.45
N ALA A 101 -8.89 -5.81 12.20
CA ALA A 101 -9.55 -6.13 10.95
C ALA A 101 -11.04 -5.76 11.12
N PRO A 102 -11.66 -5.08 10.15
CA PRO A 102 -13.09 -4.80 10.19
C PRO A 102 -13.89 -6.10 10.09
N ALA A 103 -15.08 -6.10 10.68
CA ALA A 103 -16.00 -7.24 10.60
C ALA A 103 -16.51 -7.47 9.18
N ASP A 104 -16.68 -6.39 8.39
CA ASP A 104 -17.09 -6.44 6.99
C ASP A 104 -16.04 -5.76 6.07
N ALA A 105 -14.89 -6.42 5.92
CA ALA A 105 -13.83 -5.94 5.04
C ALA A 105 -14.26 -5.83 3.56
N LEU A 106 -15.19 -6.68 3.09
CA LEU A 106 -15.65 -6.66 1.70
C LEU A 106 -16.57 -5.47 1.44
N GLY A 107 -17.54 -5.22 2.33
CA GLY A 107 -18.41 -4.04 2.23
C GLY A 107 -17.60 -2.74 2.29
N GLU A 108 -16.61 -2.66 3.18
CA GLU A 108 -15.71 -1.50 3.25
C GLU A 108 -14.80 -1.35 2.01
N ALA A 109 -14.53 -2.43 1.28
CA ALA A 109 -13.79 -2.38 0.02
C ALA A 109 -14.63 -1.94 -1.18
N GLY A 110 -15.96 -1.84 -1.06
CA GLY A 110 -16.82 -1.32 -2.13
C GLY A 110 -16.39 0.07 -2.59
N GLU A 111 -16.01 0.95 -1.65
CA GLU A 111 -15.43 2.27 -1.94
C GLU A 111 -14.10 2.20 -2.73
N PHE A 112 -13.38 1.08 -2.66
CA PHE A 112 -12.12 0.83 -3.34
C PHE A 112 -12.30 0.27 -4.77
N LEU A 113 -13.40 -0.44 -5.02
CA LEU A 113 -13.66 -1.17 -6.28
C LEU A 113 -14.55 -0.39 -7.25
N GLU A 114 -15.34 0.56 -6.76
CA GLU A 114 -16.33 1.32 -7.54
C GLU A 114 -15.81 2.68 -8.05
N ARG A 115 -14.55 3.04 -7.75
CA ARG A 115 -13.88 4.25 -8.25
C ARG A 115 -13.00 3.96 -9.46
#